data_AF-A0A7G2ML34-F1
#
_entry.id   AF-A0A7G2ML34-F1
#
_cell.length_a   1.000
_cell.length_b   1.000
_cell.length_c   1.000
_cell.angle_alpha   90.00
_cell.angle_beta   90.00
_cell.angle_gamma   90.00
#
_symmetry.space_group_name_H-M   'P 1'
#
loop_
_entity.id
_entity.type
_entity.pdbx_description
1 polymer ?
#
loop_
_entity_poly.entity_id
_entity_poly.type
_entity_poly.pdbx_seq_one_letter_code
_entity_poly.pdbx_strand_id
1 'polypeptide(L)'
;MGIKQIITLESDTVSEKTIRIPFEFTDLDSVPEGKLMDEYITITPLTVRSWFRVKPLLLAIDPEDLQVIADIHTETFDPRISEIMNKYDDVILSIVCIGLHNKKSDPSTWFRDTLKDNCTWEDLRILLNAILFRIGYNPFYKSIMTLKNMSPLSEAEIIAARRNLKSWTTR
;
A
#
# COMPACT_ATOMS: atom_id res chain seq x y z
N MET A 1 20.08 -1.07 -5.82
CA MET A 1 19.35 -2.22 -6.41
C MET A 1 19.64 -2.30 -7.90
N GLY A 2 19.83 -3.50 -8.47
CA GLY A 2 20.19 -3.66 -9.89
C GLY A 2 18.98 -3.84 -10.81
N ILE A 3 19.03 -3.30 -12.03
CA ILE A 3 17.98 -3.38 -13.08
C ILE A 3 17.46 -4.82 -13.30
N LYS A 4 18.32 -5.83 -13.13
CA LYS A 4 17.93 -7.25 -13.23
C LYS A 4 16.90 -7.69 -12.18
N GLN A 5 16.96 -7.17 -10.96
CA GLN A 5 16.00 -7.53 -9.89
C GLN A 5 14.61 -6.93 -10.16
N ILE A 6 14.56 -5.72 -10.73
CA ILE A 6 13.32 -5.04 -11.11
C ILE A 6 12.61 -5.82 -12.22
N ILE A 7 13.33 -6.25 -13.26
CA ILE A 7 12.76 -7.03 -14.38
C ILE A 7 12.19 -8.39 -13.92
N THR A 8 12.83 -9.03 -12.94
CA THR A 8 12.31 -10.28 -12.35
C THR A 8 11.02 -10.04 -11.55
N LEU A 9 10.98 -8.97 -10.75
CA LEU A 9 9.77 -8.53 -10.03
C LEU A 9 8.61 -8.23 -10.99
N GLU A 10 8.89 -7.59 -12.13
CA GLU A 10 7.92 -7.29 -13.18
C GLU A 10 7.34 -8.56 -13.83
N SER A 11 8.21 -9.51 -14.19
CA SER A 11 7.81 -10.81 -14.78
C SER A 11 7.02 -11.68 -13.80
N ASP A 12 7.41 -11.71 -12.52
CA ASP A 12 6.73 -12.50 -11.48
C ASP A 12 5.35 -11.95 -11.12
N THR A 13 5.08 -10.68 -11.46
CA THR A 13 3.79 -10.04 -11.21
C THR A 13 2.79 -10.26 -12.34
N VAL A 14 3.26 -10.29 -13.58
CA VAL A 14 2.45 -10.74 -14.73
C VAL A 14 2.07 -12.22 -14.61
N SER A 15 2.90 -13.03 -13.94
CA SER A 15 2.68 -14.47 -13.76
C SER A 15 1.97 -14.88 -12.46
N GLU A 16 1.41 -13.92 -11.71
CA GLU A 16 0.70 -14.18 -10.44
C GLU A 16 1.51 -14.99 -9.41
N LYS A 17 2.85 -14.98 -9.49
CA LYS A 17 3.69 -15.71 -8.53
C LYS A 17 3.81 -14.96 -7.20
N THR A 18 4.08 -15.66 -6.11
CA THR A 18 4.31 -15.03 -4.81
C THR A 18 5.70 -14.39 -4.77
N ILE A 19 5.81 -13.14 -4.29
CA ILE A 19 7.09 -12.45 -4.05
C ILE A 19 7.53 -12.71 -2.61
N ARG A 20 8.84 -12.89 -2.41
CA ARG A 20 9.47 -12.92 -1.09
C ARG A 20 10.51 -11.82 -1.00
N ILE A 21 10.34 -10.92 -0.04
CA ILE A 21 11.29 -9.83 0.26
C ILE A 21 12.01 -10.22 1.55
N PRO A 22 13.34 -10.38 1.55
CA PRO A 22 14.10 -10.60 2.78
C PRO A 22 13.80 -9.49 3.80
N PHE A 23 13.49 -9.86 5.04
CA PHE A 23 13.14 -8.90 6.09
C PHE A 23 13.56 -9.44 7.45
N GLU A 24 14.23 -8.61 8.24
CA GLU A 24 14.70 -8.95 9.58
C GLU A 24 13.88 -8.18 10.62
N PHE A 25 13.20 -8.90 11.51
CA PHE A 25 12.44 -8.31 12.61
C PHE A 25 13.38 -8.02 13.78
N THR A 26 13.50 -6.75 14.14
CA THR A 26 14.38 -6.26 15.21
C THR A 26 13.65 -6.10 16.54
N ASP A 27 12.38 -5.69 16.51
CA ASP A 27 11.49 -5.58 17.68
C ASP A 27 10.57 -6.80 17.76
N LEU A 28 10.88 -7.69 18.70
CA LEU A 28 10.14 -8.92 18.96
C LEU A 28 9.10 -8.76 20.09
N ASP A 29 9.06 -7.63 20.80
CA ASP A 29 8.13 -7.41 21.92
C ASP A 29 6.69 -7.23 21.41
N SER A 30 6.55 -6.68 20.21
CA SER A 30 5.28 -6.56 19.47
C SER A 30 4.74 -7.90 18.95
N VAL A 31 5.54 -8.97 18.99
CA VAL A 31 5.19 -10.29 18.46
C VAL A 31 4.57 -11.17 19.54
N PRO A 32 3.35 -11.71 19.35
CA PRO A 32 2.74 -12.60 20.33
C PRO A 32 3.53 -13.90 20.53
N GLU A 33 3.56 -14.39 21.76
CA GLU A 33 4.20 -15.67 22.11
C GLU A 33 3.71 -16.82 21.22
N GLY A 34 4.66 -17.62 20.72
CA GLY A 34 4.38 -18.77 19.86
C GLY A 34 4.14 -18.44 18.37
N LYS A 35 4.29 -17.18 17.95
CA LYS A 35 4.35 -16.82 16.52
C LYS A 35 5.78 -16.94 16.00
N LEU A 36 5.94 -17.74 14.95
CA LEU A 36 7.19 -17.81 14.20
C LEU A 36 7.22 -16.66 13.19
N MET A 37 8.27 -15.84 13.26
CA MET A 37 8.58 -14.86 12.23
C MET A 37 9.44 -15.52 11.16
N ASP A 38 9.05 -15.34 9.90
CA ASP A 38 9.82 -15.81 8.75
C ASP A 38 10.91 -14.78 8.43
N GLU A 39 12.00 -15.19 7.78
CA GLU A 39 13.09 -14.31 7.31
C GLU A 39 12.68 -13.48 6.07
N TYR A 40 11.43 -13.64 5.64
CA TYR A 40 10.88 -13.03 4.44
C TYR A 40 9.48 -12.48 4.68
N ILE A 41 9.22 -11.26 4.22
CA ILE A 41 7.87 -10.78 3.96
C ILE A 41 7.39 -11.36 2.64
N THR A 42 6.27 -12.08 2.69
CA THR A 42 5.68 -12.75 1.53
C THR A 42 4.49 -11.94 1.00
N ILE A 43 4.52 -11.60 -0.29
CA ILE A 43 3.46 -10.86 -0.97
C ILE A 43 2.83 -11.76 -2.05
N THR A 44 1.61 -12.20 -1.78
CA THR A 44 0.80 -13.00 -2.70
C THR A 44 -0.01 -12.12 -3.66
N PRO A 45 -0.44 -12.61 -4.83
CA PRO A 45 -1.43 -11.92 -5.67
C PRO A 45 -2.67 -11.53 -4.87
N LEU A 46 -3.09 -10.27 -5.01
CA LEU A 46 -4.21 -9.76 -4.23
C LEU A 46 -5.53 -10.38 -4.67
N THR A 47 -6.32 -10.82 -3.69
CA THR A 47 -7.69 -11.22 -3.98
C THR A 47 -8.54 -10.00 -4.32
N VAL A 48 -9.60 -10.21 -5.09
CA VAL A 48 -10.61 -9.17 -5.40
C VAL A 48 -11.13 -8.52 -4.11
N ARG A 49 -11.31 -9.30 -3.03
CA ARG A 49 -11.74 -8.79 -1.72
C ARG A 49 -10.73 -7.79 -1.15
N SER A 50 -9.45 -8.16 -1.09
CA SER A 50 -8.39 -7.28 -0.58
C SER A 50 -8.28 -6.02 -1.44
N TRP A 51 -8.44 -6.16 -2.75
CA TRP A 51 -8.50 -5.02 -3.67
C TRP A 51 -9.63 -4.03 -3.32
N PHE A 52 -10.85 -4.52 -3.08
CA PHE A 52 -11.98 -3.67 -2.68
C PHE A 52 -11.73 -2.94 -1.35
N ARG A 53 -10.95 -3.52 -0.45
CA ARG A 53 -10.58 -2.91 0.84
C ARG A 53 -9.46 -1.87 0.69
N VAL A 54 -8.48 -2.12 -0.18
CA VAL A 54 -7.37 -1.19 -0.46
C VAL A 54 -7.80 0.01 -1.29
N LYS A 55 -8.69 -0.19 -2.28
CA LYS A 55 -9.17 0.86 -3.19
C LYS A 55 -9.59 2.17 -2.51
N PRO A 56 -10.48 2.19 -1.50
CA PRO A 56 -10.90 3.43 -0.85
C PRO A 56 -9.75 4.13 -0.12
N LEU A 57 -8.78 3.37 0.42
CA LEU A 57 -7.60 3.92 1.07
C LEU A 57 -6.67 4.62 0.07
N LEU A 58 -6.47 4.01 -1.11
CA LEU A 58 -5.71 4.66 -2.20
C LEU A 58 -6.38 5.95 -2.69
N LEU A 59 -7.71 5.99 -2.72
CA LEU A 59 -8.46 7.20 -3.10
C LEU A 59 -8.42 8.31 -2.04
N ALA A 60 -8.00 7.99 -0.81
CA ALA A 60 -7.81 8.97 0.24
C ALA A 60 -6.48 9.73 0.11
N ILE A 61 -5.52 9.18 -0.64
CA ILE A 61 -4.23 9.81 -0.92
C ILE A 61 -4.37 10.74 -2.12
N ASP A 62 -3.84 11.96 -2.01
CA ASP A 62 -3.80 12.88 -3.15
C ASP A 62 -3.00 12.25 -4.30
N PRO A 63 -3.45 12.33 -5.57
CA PRO A 63 -2.81 11.55 -6.62
C PRO A 63 -1.38 11.97 -6.96
N GLU A 64 -1.07 13.25 -6.78
CA GLU A 64 0.29 13.77 -6.95
C GLU A 64 1.21 13.18 -5.88
N ASP A 65 0.75 13.15 -4.63
CA ASP A 65 1.46 12.51 -3.53
C ASP A 65 1.63 11.00 -3.78
N LEU A 66 0.57 10.33 -4.25
CA LEU A 66 0.59 8.91 -4.59
C LEU A 66 1.59 8.63 -5.72
N GLN A 67 1.67 9.50 -6.73
CA GLN A 67 2.64 9.38 -7.81
C GLN A 67 4.08 9.50 -7.29
N VAL A 68 4.34 10.44 -6.39
CA VAL A 68 5.68 10.64 -5.80
C VAL A 68 6.12 9.41 -4.99
N ILE A 69 5.23 8.84 -4.16
CA ILE A 69 5.61 7.66 -3.35
C ILE A 69 5.63 6.37 -4.16
N ALA A 70 4.86 6.28 -5.25
CA ALA A 70 4.82 5.13 -6.15
C ALA A 70 5.95 5.13 -7.22
N ASP A 71 6.63 6.26 -7.41
CA ASP A 71 7.75 6.34 -8.34
C ASP A 71 9.04 5.84 -7.67
N ILE A 72 9.48 4.64 -8.06
CA ILE A 72 10.72 4.00 -7.57
C ILE A 72 11.91 4.35 -8.48
N HIS A 73 11.70 5.06 -9.59
CA HIS A 73 12.73 5.25 -10.63
C HIS A 73 13.65 6.45 -10.40
N THR A 74 13.47 7.22 -9.33
CA THR A 74 14.33 8.37 -9.08
C THR A 74 15.64 7.93 -8.42
N GLU A 75 16.76 8.08 -9.14
CA GLU A 75 18.12 7.94 -8.58
C GLU A 75 18.39 8.97 -7.45
N THR A 76 17.52 9.98 -7.33
CA THR A 76 17.52 11.00 -6.30
C THR A 76 16.34 10.83 -5.34
N PHE A 77 16.60 10.94 -4.04
CA PHE A 77 15.57 10.97 -3.00
C PHE A 77 14.77 12.27 -3.11
N ASP A 78 13.46 12.17 -3.41
CA ASP A 78 12.57 13.33 -3.35
C ASP A 78 12.31 13.69 -1.87
N PRO A 79 12.70 14.89 -1.41
CA PRO A 79 12.54 15.28 -0.01
C PRO A 79 11.08 15.27 0.46
N ARG A 80 10.12 15.40 -0.46
CA ARG A 80 8.68 15.35 -0.16
C ARG A 80 8.23 13.96 0.30
N ILE A 81 8.99 12.91 0.01
CA ILE A 81 8.62 11.54 0.41
C ILE A 81 8.41 11.48 1.93
N SER A 82 9.30 12.06 2.72
CA SER A 82 9.15 12.04 4.18
C SER A 82 7.88 12.74 4.66
N GLU A 83 7.54 13.88 4.04
CA GLU A 83 6.34 14.65 4.38
C GLU A 83 5.07 13.88 3.99
N ILE A 84 5.06 13.25 2.82
CA ILE A 84 3.93 12.43 2.33
C ILE A 84 3.75 11.19 3.20
N MET A 85 4.84 10.47 3.52
CA MET A 85 4.79 9.28 4.38
C MET A 85 4.23 9.62 5.77
N ASN A 86 4.56 10.80 6.31
CA ASN A 86 4.02 11.27 7.57
C ASN A 86 2.55 11.74 7.46
N LYS A 87 2.19 12.41 6.35
CA LYS A 87 0.81 12.89 6.09
C LYS A 87 -0.21 11.74 6.00
N TYR A 88 0.21 10.57 5.51
CA TYR A 88 -0.66 9.42 5.27
C TYR A 88 -0.23 8.16 6.04
N ASP A 89 0.52 8.30 7.13
CA ASP A 89 1.14 7.21 7.89
C ASP A 89 0.17 6.03 8.17
N ASP A 90 -0.98 6.31 8.78
CA ASP A 90 -1.99 5.32 9.15
C ASP A 90 -2.69 4.72 7.91
N VAL A 91 -2.88 5.51 6.85
CA VAL A 91 -3.49 5.07 5.59
C VAL A 91 -2.57 4.12 4.85
N ILE A 92 -1.29 4.47 4.74
CA ILE A 92 -0.25 3.65 4.12
C ILE A 92 -0.06 2.36 4.89
N LEU A 93 0.06 2.43 6.21
CA LEU A 93 0.17 1.24 7.06
C LEU A 93 -1.04 0.31 6.89
N SER A 94 -2.25 0.87 6.79
CA SER A 94 -3.47 0.09 6.57
C SER A 94 -3.47 -0.62 5.20
N ILE A 95 -3.03 0.07 4.14
CA ILE A 95 -2.88 -0.53 2.81
C ILE A 95 -1.87 -1.68 2.86
N VAL A 96 -0.72 -1.45 3.50
CA VAL A 96 0.33 -2.46 3.66
C VAL A 96 -0.19 -3.67 4.43
N CYS A 97 -0.85 -3.46 5.57
CA CYS A 97 -1.42 -4.54 6.38
C CYS A 97 -2.42 -5.39 5.60
N ILE A 98 -3.34 -4.76 4.86
CA ILE A 98 -4.33 -5.48 4.04
C ILE A 98 -3.64 -6.24 2.91
N GLY A 99 -2.66 -5.61 2.26
CA GLY A 99 -1.94 -6.20 1.14
C GLY A 99 -1.11 -7.41 1.52
N LEU A 100 -0.43 -7.36 2.66
CA LEU A 100 0.37 -8.47 3.20
C LEU A 100 -0.50 -9.59 3.77
N HIS A 101 -1.55 -9.24 4.53
CA HIS A 101 -2.43 -10.24 5.14
C HIS A 101 -3.25 -11.00 4.10
N ASN A 102 -3.80 -10.30 3.12
CA ASN A 102 -4.55 -10.80 1.95
C ASN A 102 -5.51 -11.99 2.22
N LYS A 103 -6.16 -11.99 3.38
CA LYS A 103 -7.11 -13.03 3.81
C LYS A 103 -8.51 -12.47 4.00
N LYS A 104 -9.48 -13.36 4.21
CA LYS A 104 -10.88 -13.00 4.47
C LYS A 104 -11.03 -12.21 5.77
N SER A 105 -10.26 -12.54 6.79
CA SER A 105 -10.26 -11.84 8.09
C SER A 105 -9.59 -10.48 7.98
N ASP A 106 -9.85 -9.62 8.96
CA ASP A 106 -9.06 -8.40 9.13
C ASP A 106 -7.66 -8.75 9.64
N PRO A 107 -6.63 -7.95 9.26
CA PRO A 107 -5.34 -8.01 9.93
C PRO A 107 -5.52 -7.78 11.43
N SER A 108 -4.86 -8.57 12.25
CA SER A 108 -4.90 -8.40 13.71
C SER A 108 -4.13 -7.15 14.15
N THR A 109 -4.46 -6.62 15.32
CA THR A 109 -3.78 -5.45 15.91
C THR A 109 -2.28 -5.69 16.07
N TRP A 110 -1.89 -6.81 16.67
CA TRP A 110 -0.47 -7.15 16.83
C TRP A 110 0.29 -7.18 15.50
N PHE A 111 -0.34 -7.61 14.39
CA PHE A 111 0.33 -7.66 13.10
C PHE A 111 0.62 -6.25 12.56
N ARG A 112 -0.34 -5.34 12.78
CA ARG A 112 -0.16 -3.92 12.46
C ARG A 112 0.92 -3.30 13.33
N ASP A 113 0.92 -3.58 14.63
CA ASP A 113 1.89 -3.04 15.58
C ASP A 113 3.29 -3.57 15.27
N THR A 114 3.45 -4.87 15.02
CA THR A 114 4.73 -5.45 14.58
C THR A 114 5.29 -4.76 13.33
N LEU A 115 4.47 -4.50 12.31
CA LEU A 115 4.94 -3.76 11.12
C LEU A 115 5.30 -2.32 11.46
N LYS A 116 4.56 -1.66 12.34
CA LYS A 116 4.82 -0.28 12.75
C LYS A 116 6.13 -0.16 13.52
N ASP A 117 6.42 -1.13 14.38
CA ASP A 117 7.58 -1.10 15.27
C ASP A 117 8.86 -1.60 14.56
N ASN A 118 8.71 -2.44 13.52
CA ASN A 118 9.85 -3.01 12.78
C ASN A 118 10.15 -2.36 11.43
N CYS A 119 9.26 -1.55 10.86
CA CYS A 119 9.49 -0.93 9.55
C CYS A 119 9.83 0.56 9.66
N THR A 120 10.87 0.98 8.94
CA THR A 120 11.09 2.41 8.65
C THR A 120 10.07 2.92 7.62
N TRP A 121 10.00 4.24 7.42
CA TRP A 121 9.22 4.80 6.31
C TRP A 121 9.69 4.32 4.94
N GLU A 122 10.98 4.03 4.77
CA GLU A 122 11.50 3.47 3.53
C GLU A 122 11.00 2.04 3.31
N ASP A 123 11.03 1.21 4.36
CA ASP A 123 10.50 -0.16 4.30
C ASP A 123 9.00 -0.17 3.98
N LEU A 124 8.22 0.67 4.65
CA LEU A 124 6.78 0.81 4.38
C LEU A 124 6.52 1.28 2.94
N ARG A 125 7.34 2.20 2.40
CA ARG A 125 7.23 2.63 1.01
C ARG A 125 7.57 1.50 0.04
N ILE A 126 8.59 0.69 0.30
CA ILE A 126 8.95 -0.49 -0.52
C ILE A 126 7.78 -1.50 -0.52
N LEU A 127 7.23 -1.80 0.66
CA LEU A 127 6.11 -2.73 0.81
C LEU A 127 4.84 -2.21 0.12
N LEU A 128 4.53 -0.92 0.28
CA LEU A 128 3.43 -0.25 -0.41
C LEU A 128 3.59 -0.40 -1.93
N ASN A 129 4.77 -0.12 -2.45
CA ASN A 129 5.06 -0.23 -3.88
C ASN A 129 4.91 -1.65 -4.40
N ALA A 130 5.40 -2.66 -3.67
CA ALA A 130 5.23 -4.05 -4.05
C ALA A 130 3.74 -4.47 -4.09
N ILE A 131 2.92 -3.93 -3.19
CA ILE A 131 1.46 -4.12 -3.16
C ILE A 131 0.79 -3.40 -4.34
N LEU A 132 1.14 -2.13 -4.58
CA LEU A 132 0.63 -1.34 -5.72
C LEU A 132 0.94 -2.04 -7.05
N PHE A 133 2.16 -2.54 -7.19
CA PHE A 133 2.58 -3.28 -8.36
C PHE A 133 1.71 -4.52 -8.58
N ARG A 134 1.39 -5.26 -7.51
CA ARG A 134 0.49 -6.43 -7.52
C ARG A 134 -0.97 -6.13 -7.85
N ILE A 135 -1.42 -4.91 -7.60
CA ILE A 135 -2.77 -4.43 -7.99
C ILE A 135 -2.84 -4.16 -9.50
N GLY A 136 -1.69 -4.05 -10.19
CA GLY A 136 -1.65 -3.43 -11.50
C GLY A 136 -1.86 -1.93 -11.37
N TYR A 137 -1.07 -1.27 -10.52
CA TYR A 137 -1.15 0.17 -10.29
C TYR A 137 -1.11 0.98 -11.58
N ASN A 138 -0.34 0.60 -12.60
CA ASN A 138 -0.30 1.36 -13.86
C ASN A 138 -1.67 1.41 -14.59
N PRO A 139 -2.37 0.29 -14.81
CA PRO A 139 -3.78 0.29 -15.24
C PRO A 139 -4.75 1.03 -14.30
N PHE A 140 -4.53 0.94 -12.98
CA PHE A 140 -5.38 1.54 -11.95
C PHE A 140 -5.22 3.06 -11.83
N TYR A 141 -3.99 3.57 -11.82
CA TYR A 141 -3.63 4.98 -11.84
C TYR A 141 -4.19 5.64 -13.10
N LYS A 142 -4.03 4.99 -14.26
CA LYS A 142 -4.68 5.43 -15.50
C LYS A 142 -6.20 5.49 -15.34
N SER A 143 -6.84 4.48 -14.74
CA SER A 143 -8.29 4.48 -14.50
C SER A 143 -8.75 5.57 -13.52
N ILE A 144 -8.01 5.82 -12.44
CA ILE A 144 -8.29 6.91 -11.49
C ILE A 144 -8.08 8.28 -12.13
N MET A 145 -6.98 8.47 -12.87
CA MET A 145 -6.68 9.71 -13.58
C MET A 145 -7.72 9.97 -14.66
N THR A 146 -8.11 8.96 -15.44
CA THR A 146 -9.20 9.07 -16.41
C THR A 146 -10.51 9.43 -15.70
N LEU A 147 -10.85 8.81 -14.56
CA LEU A 147 -12.05 9.16 -13.81
C LEU A 147 -12.00 10.59 -13.22
N LYS A 148 -10.84 11.05 -12.71
CA LYS A 148 -10.67 12.42 -12.20
C LYS A 148 -10.72 13.46 -13.32
N ASN A 149 -10.10 13.17 -14.46
CA ASN A 149 -10.04 14.06 -15.61
C ASN A 149 -11.34 14.07 -16.42
N MET A 150 -12.14 13.00 -16.35
CA MET A 150 -13.47 12.92 -16.94
C MET A 150 -14.60 13.23 -15.94
N SER A 151 -14.30 13.49 -14.67
CA SER A 151 -15.31 13.82 -13.67
C SER A 151 -15.78 15.26 -13.89
N PRO A 152 -17.06 15.49 -14.26
CA PRO A 152 -17.64 16.83 -14.33
C PRO A 152 -17.99 17.40 -12.95
N LEU A 153 -17.71 16.65 -11.87
CA LEU A 153 -18.09 17.00 -10.51
C LEU A 153 -17.21 18.12 -9.97
N SER A 154 -17.85 19.22 -9.60
CA SER A 154 -17.26 20.34 -8.90
C SER A 154 -16.76 19.94 -7.51
N GLU A 155 -15.84 20.73 -6.95
CA GLU A 155 -15.28 20.52 -5.61
C GLU A 155 -16.38 20.36 -4.52
N ALA A 156 -17.51 21.04 -4.69
CA ALA A 156 -18.68 20.92 -3.83
C ALA A 156 -19.32 19.52 -3.83
N GLU A 157 -19.34 18.85 -4.97
CA GLU A 157 -19.93 17.51 -5.11
C GLU A 157 -18.98 16.43 -4.56
N ILE A 158 -17.67 16.64 -4.65
CA ILE A 158 -16.66 15.79 -4.01
C ILE A 158 -16.75 15.88 -2.48
N ILE A 159 -16.95 17.10 -1.94
CA ILE A 159 -17.16 17.33 -0.50
C ILE A 159 -18.46 16.66 -0.03
N ALA A 160 -19.53 16.73 -0.81
CA ALA A 160 -20.80 16.05 -0.51
C ALA A 160 -20.65 14.52 -0.51
N ALA A 161 -19.93 13.95 -1.48
CA ALA A 161 -19.64 12.52 -1.53
C ALA A 161 -18.78 12.05 -0.35
N ARG A 162 -17.75 12.83 0.05
CA ARG A 162 -16.94 12.55 1.25
C ARG A 162 -17.74 12.64 2.54
N ARG A 163 -18.67 13.61 2.67
CA ARG A 163 -19.61 13.69 3.81
C ARG A 163 -20.54 12.49 3.86
N ASN A 164 -21.04 12.04 2.72
CA ASN A 164 -21.86 10.83 2.65
C ASN A 164 -21.05 9.58 3.01
N LEU A 165 -19.78 9.48 2.60
CA LEU A 165 -18.93 8.36 3.03
C LEU A 165 -18.78 8.32 4.57
N LYS A 166 -18.58 9.48 5.22
CA LYS A 166 -18.51 9.59 6.68
C LYS A 166 -19.83 9.22 7.39
N SER A 167 -20.98 9.57 6.83
CA SER A 167 -22.28 9.23 7.44
C SER A 167 -22.62 7.74 7.37
N TRP A 168 -21.99 7.00 6.45
CA TRP A 168 -22.17 5.55 6.30
C TRP A 168 -21.20 4.74 7.15
N THR A 169 -20.03 5.28 7.48
CA THR A 169 -19.07 4.66 8.42
C THR A 169 -19.40 4.93 9.89
N THR A 170 -20.34 5.83 10.18
CA THR A 170 -20.77 6.17 11.55
C THR A 170 -22.13 5.57 11.92
N ARG A 171 -22.55 4.48 11.25
CA ARG A 171 -23.75 3.69 11.61
C ARG A 171 -23.36 2.31 12.10
#